data_AF-A0A9Q1J241-F1
#
_entry.id   AF-A0A9Q1J241-F1
#
_cell.length_a   1.000
_cell.length_b   1.000
_cell.length_c   1.000
_cell.angle_alpha   90.00
_cell.angle_beta   90.00
_cell.angle_gamma   90.00
#
_symmetry.space_group_name_H-M   'P 1'
#
loop_
_entity.id
_entity.type
_entity.pdbx_description
1 polymer ?
#
loop_
_entity_poly.entity_id
_entity_poly.type
_entity_poly.pdbx_seq_one_letter_code
_entity_poly.pdbx_strand_id
1 'polypeptide(L)'
;MDKANIWTLIISIYFVKTRASFLTTTTEETSFNNDTDWMRDFSDIESKFSLRTSEVPDDDLCYLVPGEPHTATECQFNNHTHTFLIIHGWTVTGMLESWVSKLVEALYDREPQANVLVVDWLARAQQHYPTSAANTKLVGRDVAKFINWMEHPQPASPCA
;
A
#
# COMPACT_ATOMS: atom_id res chain seq x y z
N MET A 1 9.95 62.53 -2.44
CA MET A 1 9.46 61.21 -1.97
C MET A 1 7.97 61.07 -2.34
N ASP A 2 7.58 61.35 -3.57
CA ASP A 2 7.79 60.63 -4.85
C ASP A 2 6.66 59.62 -5.10
N LYS A 3 5.54 60.17 -5.60
CA LYS A 3 4.40 59.46 -6.21
C LYS A 3 4.77 58.71 -7.52
N ALA A 4 6.06 58.68 -7.87
CA ALA A 4 6.58 58.01 -9.07
C ALA A 4 6.70 56.47 -8.93
N ASN A 5 6.53 55.93 -7.71
CA ASN A 5 6.84 54.52 -7.42
C ASN A 5 5.60 53.59 -7.35
N ILE A 6 4.40 54.12 -7.56
CA ILE A 6 3.15 53.32 -7.54
C ILE A 6 2.78 52.86 -8.95
N TRP A 7 3.03 53.70 -9.96
CA TRP A 7 2.77 53.34 -11.36
C TRP A 7 3.71 52.26 -11.89
N THR A 8 4.95 52.20 -11.41
CA THR A 8 5.92 51.14 -11.75
C THR A 8 5.51 49.77 -11.22
N LEU A 9 4.87 49.71 -10.05
CA LEU A 9 4.35 48.45 -9.49
C LEU A 9 3.15 47.92 -10.29
N ILE A 10 2.23 48.80 -10.70
CA ILE A 10 1.05 48.43 -11.49
C ILE A 10 1.45 47.96 -12.89
N ILE A 11 2.40 48.63 -13.55
CA ILE A 11 2.91 48.21 -14.87
C ILE A 11 3.61 46.85 -14.80
N SER A 12 4.33 46.53 -13.71
CA SER A 12 4.96 45.21 -13.54
C SER A 12 3.95 44.06 -13.43
N ILE A 13 2.80 44.29 -12.81
CA ILE A 13 1.73 43.29 -12.66
C ILE A 13 1.04 43.02 -14.01
N TYR A 14 0.90 44.04 -14.87
CA TYR A 14 0.36 43.87 -16.22
C TYR A 14 1.34 43.15 -17.18
N PHE A 15 2.66 43.30 -17.00
CA PHE A 15 3.65 42.57 -17.82
C PHE A 15 3.81 41.10 -17.45
N VAL A 16 3.56 40.71 -16.19
CA VAL A 16 3.57 39.29 -15.79
C VAL A 16 2.34 38.54 -16.32
N LYS A 17 1.18 39.21 -16.41
CA LYS A 17 -0.07 38.54 -16.82
C LYS A 17 -0.19 38.28 -18.33
N THR A 18 0.69 38.85 -19.15
CA THR A 18 0.63 38.75 -20.63
C THR A 18 1.69 37.80 -21.23
N ARG A 19 2.29 36.92 -20.43
CA ARG A 19 3.18 35.84 -20.89
C ARG A 19 2.67 34.44 -20.54
N ALA A 20 1.36 34.24 -20.51
CA ALA A 20 0.81 32.90 -20.73
C ALA A 20 0.77 32.64 -22.24
N SER A 21 1.95 32.45 -22.83
CA SER A 21 2.03 31.83 -24.15
C SER A 21 1.43 30.44 -24.03
N PHE A 22 0.42 30.23 -24.86
CA PHE A 22 -0.20 28.96 -25.19
C PHE A 22 0.90 27.95 -25.54
N LEU A 23 1.41 27.22 -24.54
CA LEU A 23 2.20 26.03 -24.77
C LEU A 23 1.18 24.92 -24.94
N THR A 24 0.98 24.55 -26.20
CA THR A 24 0.35 23.30 -26.60
C THR A 24 1.06 22.18 -25.85
N THR A 25 0.50 21.76 -24.71
CA THR A 25 0.83 20.45 -24.16
C THR A 25 0.35 19.47 -25.20
N THR A 26 1.27 18.94 -25.99
CA THR A 26 1.03 17.70 -26.71
C THR A 26 0.66 16.71 -25.63
N THR A 27 -0.62 16.44 -25.46
CA THR A 27 -1.08 15.20 -24.88
C THR A 27 -0.50 14.13 -25.79
N GLU A 28 0.69 13.62 -25.43
CA GLU A 28 0.92 12.21 -25.59
C GLU A 28 -0.19 11.56 -24.78
N GLU A 29 -1.30 11.29 -25.46
CA GLU A 29 -2.26 10.30 -25.04
C GLU A 29 -1.48 8.99 -24.93
N THR A 30 -0.83 8.80 -23.79
CA THR A 30 -0.60 7.47 -23.29
C THR A 30 -1.99 6.90 -23.17
N SER A 31 -2.33 6.06 -24.15
CA SER A 31 -3.44 5.13 -24.07
C SER A 31 -3.29 4.40 -22.75
N PHE A 32 -3.93 4.91 -21.69
CA PHE A 32 -4.22 4.11 -20.53
C PHE A 32 -5.25 3.12 -21.02
N ASN A 33 -4.75 2.00 -21.59
CA ASN A 33 -5.55 0.81 -21.67
C ASN A 33 -6.19 0.65 -20.30
N ASN A 34 -7.50 0.45 -20.25
CA ASN A 34 -8.27 0.21 -19.04
C ASN A 34 -7.92 -1.17 -18.43
N ASP A 35 -6.65 -1.54 -18.48
CA ASP A 35 -6.12 -2.80 -18.01
C ASP A 35 -5.95 -2.69 -16.50
N THR A 36 -7.01 -3.09 -15.82
CA THR A 36 -6.95 -3.58 -14.44
C THR A 36 -6.10 -4.86 -14.31
N ASP A 37 -5.44 -5.30 -15.39
CA ASP A 37 -4.57 -6.45 -15.47
C ASP A 37 -3.39 -6.38 -14.47
N TRP A 38 -2.86 -5.18 -14.22
CA TRP A 38 -1.83 -4.98 -13.19
C TRP A 38 -2.30 -5.39 -11.79
N MET A 39 -3.61 -5.40 -11.53
CA MET A 39 -4.20 -5.82 -10.25
C MET A 39 -4.30 -7.35 -10.12
N ARG A 40 -4.05 -8.09 -11.22
CA ARG A 40 -4.13 -9.56 -11.30
C ARG A 40 -2.78 -10.24 -11.42
N ASP A 41 -1.75 -9.49 -11.80
CA ASP A 41 -0.37 -9.94 -11.67
C ASP A 41 0.12 -9.73 -10.23
N PHE A 42 0.44 -10.84 -9.56
CA PHE A 42 0.93 -10.86 -8.17
C PHE A 42 2.43 -11.11 -8.06
N SER A 43 3.13 -11.31 -9.19
CA SER A 43 4.54 -11.69 -9.22
C SER A 43 5.49 -10.62 -8.67
N ASP A 44 5.04 -9.37 -8.62
CA ASP A 44 5.79 -8.19 -8.14
C ASP A 44 5.45 -7.79 -6.69
N ILE A 45 4.64 -8.60 -5.99
CA ILE A 45 4.37 -8.41 -4.57
C ILE A 45 5.57 -8.91 -3.76
N GLU A 46 6.16 -8.03 -2.95
CA GLU A 46 7.22 -8.41 -2.00
C GLU A 46 6.72 -8.46 -0.56
N SER A 47 5.63 -7.76 -0.27
CA SER A 47 5.02 -7.75 1.06
C SER A 47 4.37 -9.10 1.34
N LYS A 48 4.54 -9.62 2.56
CA LYS A 48 3.95 -10.90 2.98
C LYS A 48 2.76 -10.67 3.90
N PHE A 49 1.75 -11.52 3.80
CA PHE A 49 0.51 -11.39 4.57
C PHE A 49 0.37 -12.58 5.51
N SER A 50 0.85 -12.44 6.75
CA SER A 50 0.78 -13.53 7.71
C SER A 50 -0.52 -13.49 8.49
N LEU A 51 -1.31 -14.57 8.44
CA LEU A 51 -2.47 -14.74 9.32
C LEU A 51 -1.99 -15.24 10.68
N ARG A 52 -2.24 -14.44 11.72
CA ARG A 52 -1.85 -14.74 13.09
C ARG A 52 -2.92 -15.54 13.82
N THR A 53 -2.55 -16.03 15.01
CA THR A 53 -3.45 -16.75 15.92
C THR A 53 -3.26 -16.19 17.33
N SER A 54 -4.23 -16.43 18.22
CA SER A 54 -4.13 -15.99 19.61
C SER A 54 -3.19 -16.86 20.44
N GLU A 55 -2.93 -18.11 20.02
CA GLU A 55 -2.06 -19.05 20.72
C GLU A 55 -0.57 -18.69 20.57
N VAL A 56 -0.18 -18.19 19.39
CA VAL A 56 1.21 -17.84 19.03
C VAL A 56 1.25 -16.50 18.28
N PRO A 57 0.98 -15.37 18.98
CA PRO A 57 0.84 -14.06 18.35
C PRO A 57 2.15 -13.48 17.81
N ASP A 58 3.30 -13.98 18.26
CA ASP A 58 4.64 -13.57 17.80
C ASP A 58 5.06 -14.27 16.49
N ASP A 59 4.52 -15.44 16.17
CA ASP A 59 5.02 -16.27 15.06
C ASP A 59 4.27 -16.04 13.73
N ASP A 60 5.03 -15.94 12.64
CA ASP A 60 4.49 -15.93 11.26
C ASP A 60 4.35 -17.37 10.73
N LEU A 61 3.39 -18.14 11.26
CA LEU A 61 3.24 -19.56 10.91
C LEU A 61 2.44 -19.81 9.63
N CYS A 62 1.55 -18.89 9.26
CA CYS A 62 0.68 -19.06 8.11
C CYS A 62 0.65 -17.80 7.25
N TYR A 63 0.74 -17.97 5.93
CA TYR A 63 0.78 -16.87 4.96
C TYR A 63 -0.34 -17.02 3.94
N LEU A 64 -1.07 -15.94 3.71
CA LEU A 64 -1.98 -15.81 2.58
C LEU A 64 -1.19 -15.30 1.37
N VAL A 65 -1.17 -16.07 0.30
CA VAL A 65 -0.39 -15.75 -0.90
C VAL A 65 -1.35 -15.36 -2.04
N PRO A 66 -1.33 -14.08 -2.49
CA PRO A 66 -2.12 -13.66 -3.64
C PRO A 66 -1.88 -14.53 -4.87
N GLY A 67 -2.97 -14.94 -5.52
CA GLY A 67 -2.93 -15.87 -6.65
C GLY A 67 -2.98 -17.36 -6.27
N GLU A 68 -2.88 -17.68 -4.97
CA GLU A 68 -2.88 -19.06 -4.46
C GLU A 68 -4.04 -19.28 -3.46
N PRO A 69 -5.29 -19.48 -3.94
CA PRO A 69 -6.49 -19.56 -3.08
C PRO A 69 -6.44 -20.68 -2.02
N HIS A 70 -5.65 -21.72 -2.25
CA HIS A 70 -5.50 -22.83 -1.31
C HIS A 70 -4.90 -22.36 0.03
N THR A 71 -4.01 -21.35 0.02
CA THR A 71 -3.37 -20.81 1.22
C THR A 71 -4.39 -20.21 2.22
N ALA A 72 -5.47 -19.60 1.72
CA ALA A 72 -6.56 -19.10 2.56
C ALA A 72 -7.30 -20.23 3.29
N THR A 73 -7.46 -21.37 2.62
CA THR A 73 -8.12 -22.55 3.24
C THR A 73 -7.19 -23.22 4.26
N GLU A 74 -5.92 -23.37 3.93
CA GLU A 74 -4.91 -23.97 4.83
C GLU A 74 -4.69 -23.14 6.09
N CYS A 75 -4.68 -21.81 5.96
CA CYS A 75 -4.61 -20.90 7.10
C CYS A 75 -5.94 -20.75 7.85
N GLN A 76 -7.01 -21.43 7.42
CA GLN A 76 -8.34 -21.33 8.05
C GLN A 76 -8.89 -19.90 8.07
N PHE A 77 -8.60 -19.11 7.03
CA PHE A 77 -9.15 -17.76 6.89
C PHE A 77 -10.67 -17.80 6.81
N ASN A 78 -11.34 -16.97 7.62
CA ASN A 78 -12.80 -16.93 7.68
C ASN A 78 -13.36 -15.71 6.94
N ASN A 79 -13.87 -15.92 5.73
CA ASN A 79 -14.47 -14.87 4.88
C ASN A 79 -15.82 -14.31 5.37
N HIS A 80 -16.38 -14.83 6.48
CA HIS A 80 -17.60 -14.32 7.10
C HIS A 80 -17.34 -13.39 8.29
N THR A 81 -16.07 -13.12 8.61
CA THR A 81 -15.67 -12.36 9.81
C THR A 81 -14.85 -11.14 9.44
N HIS A 82 -14.73 -10.20 10.37
CA HIS A 82 -13.90 -9.02 10.18
C HIS A 82 -12.43 -9.41 9.98
N THR A 83 -11.73 -8.64 9.15
CA THR A 83 -10.31 -8.81 8.91
C THR A 83 -9.57 -7.54 9.31
N PHE A 84 -8.59 -7.67 10.20
CA PHE A 84 -7.71 -6.59 10.63
C PHE A 84 -6.34 -6.75 9.97
N LEU A 85 -5.86 -5.69 9.31
CA LEU A 85 -4.52 -5.63 8.75
C LEU A 85 -3.63 -4.76 9.66
N ILE A 86 -2.63 -5.37 10.28
CA ILE A 86 -1.57 -4.71 11.03
C ILE A 86 -0.41 -4.47 10.07
N ILE A 87 -0.11 -3.20 9.77
CA ILE A 87 0.98 -2.81 8.88
C ILE A 87 2.04 -2.11 9.73
N HIS A 88 3.22 -2.71 9.89
CA HIS A 88 4.27 -2.13 10.71
C HIS A 88 4.92 -0.90 10.06
N GLY A 89 5.77 -0.19 10.82
CA GLY A 89 6.48 1.01 10.37
C GLY A 89 7.91 0.75 9.89
N TRP A 90 8.69 1.83 9.83
CA TRP A 90 10.14 1.79 9.62
C TRP A 90 10.85 1.11 10.80
N THR A 91 11.91 0.34 10.51
CA THR A 91 12.72 -0.33 11.53
C THR A 91 14.19 -0.33 11.16
N VAL A 92 15.07 -0.08 12.12
CA VAL A 92 16.53 -0.22 11.90
C VAL A 92 16.94 -1.69 11.89
N THR A 93 16.29 -2.49 12.73
CA THR A 93 16.74 -3.84 13.07
C THR A 93 16.33 -4.88 12.04
N GLY A 94 15.33 -4.55 11.20
CA GLY A 94 14.77 -5.51 10.24
C GLY A 94 13.96 -6.61 10.95
N MET A 95 13.48 -6.34 12.16
CA MET A 95 12.64 -7.24 12.94
C MET A 95 11.32 -6.55 13.31
N LEU A 96 10.25 -7.34 13.47
CA LEU A 96 9.00 -6.85 14.03
C LEU A 96 9.20 -6.44 15.49
N GLU A 97 8.59 -5.31 15.86
CA GLU A 97 8.65 -4.81 17.22
C GLU A 97 7.59 -5.48 18.11
N SER A 98 7.84 -5.53 19.43
CA SER A 98 6.95 -6.18 20.40
C SER A 98 5.52 -5.61 20.47
N TRP A 99 5.24 -4.45 19.87
CA TRP A 99 3.89 -3.92 19.82
C TRP A 99 3.00 -4.70 18.86
N VAL A 100 3.58 -5.36 17.85
CA VAL A 100 2.82 -6.10 16.83
C VAL A 100 2.04 -7.23 17.48
N SER A 101 2.71 -8.09 18.24
CA SER A 101 2.05 -9.20 18.94
C SER A 101 1.08 -8.73 20.03
N LYS A 102 1.43 -7.69 20.79
CA LYS A 102 0.50 -7.07 21.74
C LYS A 102 -0.79 -6.57 21.09
N LEU A 103 -0.70 -6.04 19.86
CA LEU A 103 -1.88 -5.61 19.10
C LEU A 103 -2.67 -6.82 18.56
N VAL A 104 -1.99 -7.88 18.11
CA VAL A 104 -2.63 -9.15 17.72
C VAL A 104 -3.46 -9.70 18.88
N GLU A 105 -2.86 -9.82 20.07
CA GLU A 105 -3.53 -10.29 21.28
C GLU A 105 -4.74 -9.42 21.61
N ALA A 106 -4.57 -8.10 21.66
CA ALA A 106 -5.66 -7.17 22.00
C ALA A 106 -6.82 -7.21 20.99
N LEU A 107 -6.54 -7.47 19.70
CA LEU A 107 -7.57 -7.64 18.68
C LEU A 107 -8.33 -8.95 18.87
N TYR A 108 -7.65 -10.05 19.17
CA TYR A 108 -8.32 -11.33 19.46
C TYR A 108 -9.12 -11.29 20.77
N ASP A 109 -8.64 -10.60 21.79
CA ASP A 109 -9.40 -10.37 23.03
C ASP A 109 -10.71 -9.62 22.76
N ARG A 110 -10.68 -8.65 21.84
CA ARG A 110 -11.84 -7.82 21.51
C ARG A 110 -12.77 -8.46 20.48
N GLU A 111 -12.24 -9.14 19.48
CA GLU A 111 -12.95 -9.78 18.37
C GLU A 111 -12.42 -11.21 18.15
N PRO A 112 -12.81 -12.19 18.99
CA PRO A 112 -12.23 -13.54 19.00
C PRO A 112 -12.44 -14.36 17.73
N GLN A 113 -13.29 -13.90 16.81
CA GLN A 113 -13.60 -14.57 15.55
C GLN A 113 -13.01 -13.85 14.34
N ALA A 114 -12.33 -12.73 14.52
CA ALA A 114 -11.75 -11.98 13.42
C ALA A 114 -10.50 -12.65 12.85
N ASN A 115 -10.18 -12.34 11.59
CA ASN A 115 -8.88 -12.63 11.01
C ASN A 115 -7.92 -11.48 11.37
N VAL A 116 -6.77 -11.77 11.96
CA VAL A 116 -5.73 -10.75 12.20
C VAL A 116 -4.52 -11.05 11.33
N LEU A 117 -4.27 -10.18 10.36
CA LEU A 117 -3.14 -10.30 9.44
C LEU A 117 -2.06 -9.29 9.76
N VAL A 118 -0.81 -9.75 9.83
CA VAL A 118 0.38 -8.91 9.89
C VAL A 118 0.98 -8.80 8.49
N VAL A 119 1.14 -7.58 8.01
CA VAL A 119 1.78 -7.27 6.73
C VAL A 119 3.26 -7.03 6.96
N ASP A 120 4.09 -7.99 6.56
CA ASP A 120 5.55 -7.92 6.61
C ASP A 120 6.08 -7.26 5.33
N TRP A 121 6.66 -6.08 5.50
CA TRP A 121 7.41 -5.36 4.48
C TRP A 121 8.80 -4.98 4.98
N LEU A 122 9.38 -5.76 5.91
CA LEU A 122 10.63 -5.49 6.60
C LEU A 122 11.79 -5.16 5.64
N ALA A 123 11.90 -5.88 4.52
CA ALA A 123 12.93 -5.65 3.51
C ALA A 123 12.89 -4.22 2.94
N ARG A 124 11.69 -3.66 2.74
CA ARG A 124 11.46 -2.29 2.28
C ARG A 124 11.47 -1.28 3.42
N ALA A 125 11.14 -1.70 4.64
CA ALA A 125 11.11 -0.86 5.84
C ALA A 125 12.50 -0.58 6.40
N GLN A 126 13.45 -1.52 6.26
CA GLN A 126 14.79 -1.44 6.83
C GLN A 126 15.82 -0.71 5.95
N GLN A 127 15.34 0.13 5.04
CA GLN A 127 16.21 1.01 4.25
C GLN A 127 16.47 2.34 4.99
N HIS A 128 17.33 3.18 4.41
CA HIS A 128 17.44 4.57 4.85
C HIS A 128 16.05 5.23 4.83
N TYR A 129 15.73 6.01 5.86
CA TYR A 129 14.37 6.50 6.10
C TYR A 129 13.67 7.12 4.87
N PRO A 130 14.31 8.00 4.06
CA PRO A 130 13.67 8.53 2.85
C PRO A 130 13.32 7.45 1.82
N THR A 131 14.17 6.43 1.68
CA THR A 131 13.94 5.26 0.81
C THR A 131 12.78 4.43 1.33
N SER A 132 12.76 4.09 2.62
CA SER A 132 11.63 3.36 3.23
C SER A 132 10.32 4.13 3.14
N ALA A 133 10.35 5.45 3.32
CA ALA A 133 9.19 6.31 3.14
C ALA A 133 8.70 6.29 1.69
N ALA A 134 9.58 6.31 0.69
CA ALA A 134 9.21 6.17 -0.71
C ALA A 134 8.62 4.79 -1.03
N ASN A 135 9.15 3.74 -0.40
CA ASN A 135 8.65 2.36 -0.58
C ASN A 135 7.21 2.16 -0.12
N THR A 136 6.66 3.04 0.72
CA THR A 136 5.25 2.97 1.15
C THR A 136 4.28 2.98 -0.04
N LYS A 137 4.64 3.62 -1.17
CA LYS A 137 3.84 3.57 -2.40
C LYS A 137 3.76 2.13 -2.97
N LEU A 138 4.86 1.39 -2.92
CA LEU A 138 4.92 0.00 -3.39
C LEU A 138 4.19 -0.93 -2.42
N VAL A 139 4.39 -0.76 -1.11
CA VAL A 139 3.67 -1.54 -0.08
C VAL A 139 2.16 -1.29 -0.15
N GLY A 140 1.73 -0.04 -0.35
CA GLY A 140 0.32 0.28 -0.55
C GLY A 140 -0.27 -0.39 -1.79
N ARG A 141 0.51 -0.51 -2.87
CA ARG A 141 0.12 -1.24 -4.07
C ARG A 141 -0.01 -2.74 -3.80
N ASP A 142 0.95 -3.34 -3.10
CA ASP A 142 0.91 -4.76 -2.72
C ASP A 142 -0.35 -5.07 -1.88
N VAL A 143 -0.64 -4.24 -0.88
CA VAL A 143 -1.84 -4.37 -0.03
C VAL A 143 -3.12 -4.21 -0.86
N ALA A 144 -3.17 -3.26 -1.79
CA ALA A 144 -4.32 -3.08 -2.67
C ALA A 144 -4.57 -4.31 -3.55
N LYS A 145 -3.51 -4.89 -4.14
CA LYS A 145 -3.60 -6.14 -4.92
C LYS A 145 -4.10 -7.30 -4.06
N PHE A 146 -3.57 -7.45 -2.84
CA PHE A 146 -4.01 -8.47 -1.89
C PHE A 146 -5.50 -8.32 -1.54
N ILE A 147 -5.95 -7.11 -1.19
CA ILE A 147 -7.37 -6.86 -0.86
C ILE A 147 -8.26 -7.16 -2.07
N ASN A 148 -7.88 -6.72 -3.26
CA ASN A 148 -8.65 -6.99 -4.47
C ASN A 148 -8.74 -8.50 -4.78
N TRP A 149 -7.65 -9.24 -4.57
CA TRP A 149 -7.63 -10.70 -4.71
C TRP A 149 -8.55 -11.39 -3.69
N MET A 150 -8.57 -10.92 -2.44
CA MET A 150 -9.46 -11.44 -1.40
C MET A 150 -10.94 -11.17 -1.67
N GLU A 151 -11.27 -10.00 -2.24
CA GLU A 151 -12.65 -9.63 -2.59
C GLU A 151 -13.15 -10.40 -3.82
N HIS A 152 -12.27 -10.62 -4.80
CA HIS A 152 -12.60 -11.31 -6.04
C HIS A 152 -11.66 -12.50 -6.29
N PRO A 153 -11.71 -13.58 -5.49
CA PRO A 153 -10.85 -14.74 -5.69
C PRO A 153 -11.17 -15.38 -7.04
N GLN A 154 -10.35 -15.09 -8.05
CA GLN A 154 -10.44 -15.74 -9.35
C GLN A 154 -9.66 -17.06 -9.30
N PRO A 155 -10.11 -18.11 -10.00
CA PRO A 155 -9.25 -19.27 -10.22
C PRO A 155 -7.99 -18.80 -10.94
N ALA A 156 -6.82 -19.33 -10.54
CA ALA A 156 -5.58 -19.12 -11.27
C ALA A 156 -5.85 -19.32 -12.76
N SER A 157 -5.43 -18.36 -13.60
CA SER A 157 -5.57 -18.47 -15.05
C SER A 157 -4.96 -19.80 -15.49
N PRO A 158 -5.62 -20.56 -16.38
CA PRO A 158 -5.03 -21.81 -16.86
C PRO A 158 -3.73 -21.45 -17.56
N CYS A 159 -2.62 -22.01 -17.07
CA CYS A 159 -1.33 -21.89 -17.73
C CYS A 159 -1.47 -22.29 -19.20
N ALA A 160 -1.06 -21.40 -20.11
CA ALA A 160 -0.96 -21.66 -21.54
C ALA A 160 0.28 -22.50 -21.86
#